data_AF-A0A1A0RFG7-F1
#
_entry.id   AF-A0A1A0RFG7-F1
#
_cell.length_a   1.000
_cell.length_b   1.000
_cell.length_c   1.000
_cell.angle_alpha   90.00
_cell.angle_beta   90.00
_cell.angle_gamma   90.00
#
_symmetry.space_group_name_H-M   'P 1'
#
loop_
_entity.id
_entity.type
_entity.pdbx_description
1 polymer ?
#
loop_
_entity_poly.entity_id
_entity_poly.type
_entity_poly.pdbx_seq_one_letter_code
_entity_poly.pdbx_strand_id
1 'polypeptide(L)'
;MTQHTEDSARRLVIDRERGEDLDDVGAPGCSVAMVLIVDPAGQFDGIEVPVLLRPDATMIRDMLCSVATHEQQGPLPVEWQQRVLDAAWRCGRTTKTGTRCRTQVGHQGDACRWHIGAEQLTLVDDQ
;
A
#
# COMPACT_ATOMS: atom_id res chain seq x y z
N MET A 1 -23.42 -13.55 -33.93
CA MET A 1 -23.21 -14.40 -32.74
C MET A 1 -21.72 -14.74 -32.72
N THR A 2 -20.89 -13.82 -32.24
CA THR A 2 -19.42 -13.92 -32.27
C THR A 2 -18.95 -14.44 -30.92
N GLN A 3 -18.67 -15.74 -30.88
CA GLN A 3 -17.95 -16.36 -29.77
C GLN A 3 -16.47 -15.98 -29.92
N HIS A 4 -16.00 -15.06 -29.09
CA HIS A 4 -14.57 -14.84 -28.86
C HIS A 4 -14.10 -15.88 -27.84
N THR A 5 -13.68 -17.04 -28.32
CA THR A 5 -12.92 -18.02 -27.54
C THR A 5 -11.61 -18.24 -28.26
N GLU A 6 -10.54 -17.63 -27.77
CA GLU A 6 -9.15 -18.07 -27.94
C GLU A 6 -8.26 -17.31 -26.95
N ASP A 7 -8.25 -17.83 -25.73
CA ASP A 7 -7.04 -18.17 -24.96
C ASP A 7 -5.72 -17.49 -25.37
N SER A 8 -5.59 -16.19 -25.08
CA SER A 8 -4.26 -15.57 -25.01
C SER A 8 -3.68 -15.92 -23.64
N ALA A 9 -2.84 -16.95 -23.60
CA ALA A 9 -2.18 -17.51 -22.40
C ALA A 9 -1.22 -16.50 -21.74
N ARG A 10 -1.77 -15.40 -21.25
CA ARG A 10 -1.06 -14.40 -20.45
C ARG A 10 -0.77 -15.02 -19.10
N ARG A 11 0.51 -15.01 -18.72
CA ARG A 11 0.94 -15.50 -17.42
C ARG A 11 1.04 -14.33 -16.46
N LEU A 12 0.48 -14.51 -15.27
CA LEU A 12 0.69 -13.60 -14.14
C LEU A 12 2.04 -13.91 -13.50
N VAL A 13 2.95 -12.95 -13.49
CA VAL A 13 4.17 -13.02 -12.69
C VAL A 13 4.08 -11.98 -11.59
N ILE A 14 4.21 -12.44 -10.34
CA ILE A 14 4.23 -11.57 -9.16
C ILE A 14 5.69 -11.27 -8.83
N ASP A 15 6.06 -10.00 -8.91
CA ASP A 15 7.34 -9.51 -8.42
C ASP A 15 7.27 -9.32 -6.90
N ARG A 16 7.74 -10.33 -6.16
CA ARG A 16 7.79 -10.28 -4.69
C ARG A 16 8.94 -9.43 -4.16
N GLU A 17 9.97 -9.15 -4.95
CA GLU A 17 11.09 -8.32 -4.51
C GLU A 17 10.67 -6.85 -4.41
N ARG A 18 9.74 -6.42 -5.28
CA ARG A 18 9.09 -5.11 -5.22
C ARG A 18 7.78 -5.12 -4.41
N GLY A 19 7.52 -6.19 -3.66
CA GLY A 19 6.33 -6.29 -2.81
C GLY A 19 6.56 -5.66 -1.44
N GLU A 20 5.53 -5.01 -0.91
CA GLU A 20 5.53 -4.39 0.41
C GLU A 20 4.44 -5.00 1.29
N ASP A 21 4.76 -5.26 2.55
CA ASP A 21 3.81 -5.77 3.53
C ASP A 21 2.94 -4.62 4.09
N LEU A 22 1.65 -4.87 4.31
CA LEU A 22 0.67 -3.86 4.73
C LEU A 22 0.24 -4.00 6.20
N ASP A 23 0.99 -4.76 7.00
CA ASP A 23 0.79 -4.89 8.45
C ASP A 23 0.81 -3.52 9.14
N ASP A 24 1.62 -2.58 8.64
CA ASP A 24 1.81 -1.25 9.23
C ASP A 24 0.65 -0.28 8.98
N VAL A 25 -0.12 -0.49 7.90
CA VAL A 25 -1.38 0.22 7.59
C VAL A 25 -2.63 -0.48 8.15
N GLY A 26 -2.44 -1.53 8.96
CA GLY A 26 -3.53 -2.21 9.67
C GLY A 26 -4.26 -3.27 8.86
N ALA A 27 -3.60 -3.84 7.85
CA ALA A 27 -4.11 -4.95 7.05
C ALA A 27 -3.23 -6.21 7.28
N PRO A 28 -3.32 -6.84 8.47
CA PRO A 28 -2.40 -7.91 8.83
C PRO A 28 -2.48 -9.11 7.89
N GLY A 29 -1.33 -9.60 7.45
CA GLY A 29 -1.23 -10.71 6.50
C GLY A 29 -1.64 -10.34 5.08
N CYS A 30 -1.74 -9.04 4.77
CA CYS A 30 -1.91 -8.54 3.41
C CYS A 30 -0.59 -7.96 2.90
N SER A 31 -0.30 -8.13 1.62
CA SER A 31 0.84 -7.48 0.96
C SER A 31 0.39 -6.83 -0.34
N VAL A 32 1.06 -5.76 -0.78
CA VAL A 32 0.90 -5.24 -2.14
C VAL A 32 2.11 -5.68 -2.97
N ALA A 33 1.88 -6.21 -4.17
CA ALA A 33 2.96 -6.61 -5.07
C ALA A 33 2.70 -6.09 -6.48
N MET A 34 3.77 -5.86 -7.23
CA MET A 34 3.68 -5.51 -8.64
C MET A 34 3.49 -6.77 -9.48
N VAL A 35 2.46 -6.76 -10.33
CA VAL A 35 2.25 -7.79 -11.35
C VAL A 35 2.84 -7.33 -12.66
N LEU A 36 3.59 -8.23 -13.28
CA LEU A 36 4.04 -8.11 -14.66
C LEU A 36 3.15 -9.00 -15.52
N ILE A 37 2.47 -8.41 -16.51
CA ILE A 37 1.81 -9.19 -17.55
C ILE A 37 2.86 -9.55 -18.60
N VAL A 38 3.08 -10.84 -18.79
CA VAL A 38 3.96 -11.35 -19.83
C VAL A 38 3.15 -12.13 -20.87
N ASP A 39 3.60 -12.03 -22.12
CA ASP A 39 3.08 -12.82 -23.23
C ASP A 39 3.47 -14.31 -23.06
N PRO A 40 2.93 -15.21 -23.90
CA PRO A 40 3.28 -16.63 -23.86
C PRO A 40 4.76 -16.94 -24.13
N ALA A 41 5.50 -16.02 -24.75
CA ALA A 41 6.94 -16.15 -25.01
C ALA A 41 7.79 -15.66 -23.81
N GLY A 42 7.15 -15.14 -22.74
CA GLY A 42 7.81 -14.61 -21.56
C GLY A 42 8.27 -13.16 -21.71
N GLN A 43 7.85 -12.47 -22.77
CA GLN A 43 8.15 -11.06 -23.00
C GLN A 43 7.12 -10.16 -22.30
N PHE A 44 7.60 -9.07 -21.71
CA PHE A 44 6.77 -8.14 -20.95
C PHE A 44 5.81 -7.35 -21.85
N ASP A 45 4.49 -7.43 -21.55
CA ASP A 45 3.39 -6.77 -22.28
C ASP A 45 3.18 -5.30 -21.82
N GLY A 46 4.11 -4.73 -21.05
CA GLY A 46 4.09 -3.29 -20.70
C GLY A 46 3.18 -2.89 -19.54
N ILE A 47 2.45 -3.83 -18.94
CA ILE A 47 1.44 -3.53 -17.91
C ILE A 47 1.98 -3.93 -16.54
N GLU A 48 2.31 -2.93 -15.72
CA GLU A 48 2.62 -3.08 -14.30
C GLU A 48 1.41 -2.67 -13.47
N VAL A 49 0.99 -3.52 -12.52
CA VAL A 49 -0.12 -3.14 -11.63
C VAL A 49 0.08 -3.64 -10.21
N PRO A 50 -0.15 -2.79 -9.18
CA PRO A 50 -0.29 -3.26 -7.81
C PRO A 50 -1.45 -4.25 -7.65
N VAL A 51 -1.21 -5.35 -6.93
CA VAL A 51 -2.23 -6.31 -6.48
C VAL A 51 -2.10 -6.57 -4.99
N LEU A 52 -3.23 -6.67 -4.30
CA LEU A 52 -3.32 -6.94 -2.86
C LEU A 52 -3.30 -8.44 -2.54
N LEU A 53 -2.15 -9.04 -2.27
CA LEU A 53 -2.06 -10.45 -1.91
C LEU A 53 -2.65 -10.71 -0.52
N ARG A 54 -3.61 -11.65 -0.45
CA ARG A 54 -4.06 -12.29 0.79
C ARG A 54 -3.83 -13.81 0.70
N PRO A 55 -3.36 -14.48 1.77
CA PRO A 55 -3.01 -15.90 1.76
C PRO A 55 -4.14 -16.86 1.34
N ASP A 56 -5.38 -16.44 1.52
CA ASP A 56 -6.61 -17.23 1.43
C ASP A 56 -7.64 -16.68 0.43
N ALA A 57 -7.32 -15.58 -0.27
CA ALA A 57 -8.24 -14.97 -1.22
C ALA A 57 -8.00 -15.46 -2.65
N THR A 58 -9.06 -15.94 -3.31
CA THR A 58 -9.14 -15.96 -4.78
C THR A 58 -9.41 -14.54 -5.25
N MET A 59 -8.35 -13.77 -5.51
CA MET A 59 -8.51 -12.43 -6.06
C MET A 59 -8.80 -12.51 -7.55
N ILE A 60 -10.07 -12.30 -7.91
CA ILE A 60 -10.44 -11.92 -9.27
C ILE A 60 -10.28 -10.42 -9.35
N ARG A 61 -9.19 -9.97 -9.97
CA ARG A 61 -9.02 -8.57 -10.32
C ARG A 61 -9.85 -8.28 -11.56
N ASP A 62 -11.03 -7.70 -11.35
CA ASP A 62 -11.85 -7.18 -12.42
C ASP A 62 -11.68 -5.66 -12.45
N MET A 63 -10.88 -5.20 -13.41
CA MET A 63 -10.60 -3.77 -13.65
C MET A 63 -11.86 -2.93 -13.93
N LEU A 64 -12.99 -3.58 -14.21
CA LEU A 64 -14.28 -2.94 -14.46
C LEU A 64 -15.26 -3.15 -13.30
N CYS A 65 -14.84 -3.81 -12.21
CA CYS A 65 -15.65 -4.07 -11.04
C CYS A 65 -15.86 -2.77 -10.25
N SER A 66 -16.94 -2.08 -10.58
CA SER A 66 -17.40 -0.89 -9.86
C SER A 66 -17.72 -1.14 -8.38
N VAL A 67 -17.80 -2.42 -7.97
CA VAL A 67 -18.15 -2.87 -6.61
C VAL A 67 -16.92 -2.97 -5.70
N ALA A 68 -15.70 -2.99 -6.25
CA ALA A 68 -14.45 -2.99 -5.50
C ALA A 68 -13.92 -1.56 -5.34
N THR A 69 -14.44 -0.82 -4.37
CA THR A 69 -14.07 0.59 -4.10
C THR A 69 -12.59 0.84 -3.88
N HIS A 70 -11.82 -0.17 -3.47
CA HIS A 70 -10.37 -0.09 -3.26
C HIS A 70 -9.53 -0.23 -4.54
N GLU A 71 -10.15 -0.57 -5.68
CA GLU A 71 -9.47 -0.73 -6.98
C GLU A 71 -9.78 0.42 -7.97
N GLN A 72 -10.55 1.43 -7.54
CA GLN A 72 -10.91 2.56 -8.40
C GLN A 72 -9.71 3.50 -8.62
N GLN A 73 -9.27 3.61 -9.87
CA GLN A 73 -8.26 4.58 -10.28
C GLN A 73 -8.91 5.96 -10.45
N GLY A 74 -8.30 6.99 -9.85
CA GLY A 74 -8.79 8.37 -9.91
C GLY A 74 -8.55 9.12 -8.61
N PRO A 75 -8.88 10.43 -8.56
CA PRO A 75 -8.81 11.18 -7.33
C PRO A 75 -9.77 10.59 -6.29
N LEU A 76 -9.33 10.51 -5.03
CA LEU A 76 -10.18 10.09 -3.92
C LEU A 76 -11.48 10.93 -3.88
N PRO A 77 -12.63 10.37 -3.51
CA PRO A 77 -13.82 11.19 -3.26
C PRO A 77 -13.53 12.29 -2.23
N VAL A 78 -14.19 13.45 -2.37
CA VAL A 78 -13.91 14.66 -1.55
C VAL A 78 -13.96 14.38 -0.05
N GLU A 79 -14.90 13.53 0.38
CA GLU A 79 -15.02 13.10 1.79
C GLU A 79 -13.75 12.42 2.31
N TRP A 80 -13.07 11.62 1.49
CA TRP A 80 -11.85 10.91 1.86
C TRP A 80 -10.64 11.82 1.78
N GLN A 81 -10.60 12.71 0.79
CA GLN A 81 -9.57 13.76 0.74
C GLN A 81 -9.58 14.59 2.02
N GLN A 82 -10.77 15.04 2.46
CA GLN A 82 -10.90 15.83 3.68
C GLN A 82 -10.44 15.05 4.91
N ARG A 83 -10.81 13.77 5.02
CA ARG A 83 -10.36 12.92 6.13
C ARG A 83 -8.85 12.71 6.17
N VAL A 84 -8.19 12.66 5.00
CA VAL A 84 -6.72 12.59 4.92
C VAL A 84 -6.10 13.91 5.37
N LEU A 85 -6.66 15.04 4.93
CA LEU A 85 -6.18 16.37 5.32
C LEU A 85 -6.36 16.64 6.83
N ASP A 86 -7.47 16.19 7.40
CA ASP A 86 -7.80 16.36 8.82
C ASP A 86 -7.09 15.33 9.72
N ALA A 87 -6.38 14.35 9.14
CA ALA A 87 -5.72 13.31 9.90
C ALA A 87 -4.58 13.90 10.74
N ALA A 88 -4.67 13.74 12.05
CA ALA A 88 -3.60 14.13 12.95
C ALA A 88 -2.31 13.35 12.66
N TRP A 89 -1.17 14.05 12.64
CA TRP A 89 0.15 13.43 12.50
C TRP A 89 0.44 12.47 13.65
N ARG A 90 1.07 11.34 13.35
CA ARG A 90 1.42 10.30 14.33
C ARG A 90 2.89 9.92 14.24
N CYS A 91 3.46 9.51 15.36
CA CYS A 91 4.89 9.20 15.49
C CYS A 91 5.40 8.13 14.51
N GLY A 92 4.65 7.06 14.25
CA GLY A 92 5.02 6.01 13.29
C GLY A 92 6.26 5.16 13.63
N ARG A 93 7.10 5.52 14.61
CA ARG A 93 8.24 4.69 15.03
C ARG A 93 7.76 3.37 15.64
N THR A 94 8.53 2.31 15.43
CA THR A 94 8.22 0.95 15.91
C THR A 94 8.29 0.90 17.44
N THR A 95 7.25 0.36 18.06
CA THR A 95 7.21 0.13 19.51
C THR A 95 7.99 -1.13 19.89
N LYS A 96 8.20 -1.35 21.19
CA LYS A 96 8.84 -2.58 21.71
C LYS A 96 8.11 -3.87 21.33
N THR A 97 6.81 -3.79 21.02
CA THR A 97 6.00 -4.94 20.60
C THR A 97 5.92 -5.07 19.08
N GLY A 98 6.75 -4.35 18.31
CA GLY A 98 6.79 -4.40 16.84
C GLY A 98 5.71 -3.60 16.12
N THR A 99 4.71 -3.06 16.83
CA THR A 99 3.63 -2.26 16.21
C THR A 99 4.05 -0.80 16.02
N ARG A 100 3.41 -0.08 15.09
CA ARG A 100 3.67 1.35 14.86
C ARG A 100 3.06 2.24 15.95
N CYS A 101 3.83 3.19 16.48
CA CYS A 101 3.34 4.13 17.47
C CYS A 101 2.31 5.10 16.90
N ARG A 102 1.15 5.18 17.56
CA ARG A 102 0.01 6.02 17.14
C ARG A 102 -0.16 7.30 17.97
N THR A 103 0.84 7.63 18.80
CA THR A 103 0.82 8.89 19.57
C THR A 103 0.86 10.07 18.60
N GLN A 104 -0.02 11.06 18.84
CA GLN A 104 -0.10 12.27 18.02
C GLN A 104 1.17 13.12 18.17
N VAL A 105 1.60 13.73 17.07
CA VAL A 105 2.76 14.64 17.00
C VAL A 105 2.38 15.95 16.31
N GLY A 106 3.23 16.98 16.45
CA GLY A 106 2.96 18.31 15.90
C GLY A 106 3.16 18.36 14.38
N HIS A 107 4.22 17.71 13.88
CA HIS A 107 4.58 17.74 12.46
C HIS A 107 4.76 16.34 11.89
N GLN A 108 4.64 16.25 10.57
CA GLN A 108 4.93 15.02 9.85
C GLN A 108 6.40 14.61 10.05
N GLY A 109 6.63 13.35 10.44
CA GLY A 109 7.98 12.81 10.67
C GLY A 109 8.51 12.98 12.10
N ASP A 110 7.83 13.77 12.94
CA ASP A 110 8.18 13.92 14.34
C ASP A 110 8.05 12.60 15.10
N ALA A 111 8.89 12.45 16.15
CA ALA A 111 8.70 11.40 17.13
C ALA A 111 7.97 11.89 18.36
N CYS A 112 7.18 10.99 18.95
CA CYS A 112 6.60 11.29 20.25
C CYS A 112 7.67 11.25 21.34
N ARG A 113 7.38 11.86 22.49
CA ARG A 113 8.27 11.92 23.67
C ARG A 113 8.84 10.57 24.13
N TRP A 114 8.16 9.47 23.83
CA TRP A 114 8.59 8.12 24.20
C TRP A 114 9.61 7.52 23.23
N HIS A 115 9.70 8.09 22.04
CA HIS A 115 10.57 7.62 20.97
C HIS A 115 11.64 8.62 20.60
N ILE A 116 11.56 9.88 21.04
CA ILE A 116 12.69 10.81 21.08
C ILE A 116 13.74 10.16 22.01
N GLY A 117 14.84 9.67 21.42
CA GLY A 117 16.00 9.23 22.20
C GLY A 117 16.62 10.43 22.90
N ALA A 118 17.40 10.19 23.96
CA ALA A 118 18.07 11.26 24.73
C ALA A 118 18.94 12.21 23.86
N GLU A 119 19.33 11.79 22.65
CA GLU A 119 20.15 12.56 21.70
C GLU A 119 19.37 13.56 20.83
N GLN A 120 18.03 13.55 20.82
CA GLN A 120 17.23 14.52 20.02
C GLN A 120 16.81 15.76 20.82
N LEU A 121 17.10 15.82 22.12
CA LEU A 121 16.85 17.00 22.97
C LEU A 121 17.98 18.06 22.90
N THR A 122 19.06 17.81 22.15
CA THR A 122 20.26 18.69 22.13
C THR A 122 20.36 19.60 20.91
N LEU A 123 19.36 19.64 20.02
CA LEU A 123 19.39 20.47 18.81
C LEU A 123 18.27 21.53 18.76
N VAL A 124 17.81 22.00 19.91
CA VAL A 124 16.97 23.21 19.99
C VAL A 124 17.44 24.04 21.18
N ASP A 125 18.66 24.56 21.08
CA ASP A 125 19.13 25.76 21.78
C ASP A 125 20.38 26.24 21.03
N ASP A 126 20.17 26.85 19.85
CA ASP A 126 21.06 27.89 19.35
C ASP A 126 20.38 28.68 18.22
N GLN A 127 20.11 29.95 18.56
CA GLN A 127 19.70 31.13 17.76
C GLN A 127 18.20 31.41 17.53
#